data_AF-A0A9N9GRZ5-F1
#
_entry.id   AF-A0A9N9GRZ5-F1
#
_cell.length_a   1.000
_cell.length_b   1.000
_cell.length_c   1.000
_cell.angle_alpha   90.00
_cell.angle_beta   90.00
_cell.angle_gamma   90.00
#
_symmetry.space_group_name_H-M   'P 1'
#
loop_
_entity.id
_entity.type
_entity.pdbx_description
1 polymer ?
#
loop_
_entity_poly.entity_id
_entity_poly.type
_entity_poly.pdbx_seq_one_letter_code
_entity_poly.pdbx_strand_id
1 'polypeptide(L)'
;MTFVTTITGFAAFGVAVRAYALALERRPVFDNPITHVFTAAFFGGVGAYIYNAEQRQVELIEKRKQVLLANRKRRLEYDEAKAMSEVDPECDGTIPRRRIHAIVVIVMAGITPFTFEPDPGIYISRTSR
;
A
#
# COMPACT_ATOMS: atom_id res chain seq x y z
N MET A 1 -19.40 0.10 0.13
CA MET A 1 -20.55 0.11 -0.80
C MET A 1 -21.80 -0.38 -0.06
N THR A 2 -22.98 0.14 -0.37
CA THR A 2 -24.26 -0.33 0.18
C THR A 2 -24.81 -1.48 -0.66
N PHE A 3 -25.19 -2.58 -0.03
CA PHE A 3 -25.67 -3.80 -0.71
C PHE A 3 -26.80 -3.53 -1.71
N VAL A 4 -27.81 -2.77 -1.27
CA VAL A 4 -28.97 -2.41 -2.08
C VAL A 4 -28.54 -1.61 -3.31
N THR A 5 -27.65 -0.63 -3.15
CA THR A 5 -27.19 0.20 -4.26
C THR A 5 -26.41 -0.59 -5.30
N THR A 6 -25.54 -1.52 -4.88
CA THR A 6 -24.83 -2.40 -5.81
C THR A 6 -25.81 -3.29 -6.58
N ILE A 7 -26.74 -3.95 -5.89
CA ILE A 7 -27.71 -4.85 -6.55
C ILE A 7 -28.63 -4.07 -7.48
N THR A 8 -29.20 -2.95 -7.03
CA THR A 8 -30.11 -2.14 -7.86
C THR A 8 -29.37 -1.53 -9.04
N GLY A 9 -28.12 -1.09 -8.87
CA GLY A 9 -27.29 -0.59 -9.97
C GLY A 9 -27.05 -1.64 -11.04
N PHE A 10 -26.66 -2.85 -10.65
CA PHE A 10 -26.48 -3.96 -11.58
C PHE A 10 -27.80 -4.46 -12.18
N ALA A 11 -28.89 -4.50 -11.42
CA ALA A 11 -30.21 -4.86 -11.95
C ALA A 11 -30.69 -3.86 -13.00
N ALA A 12 -30.55 -2.56 -12.73
CA ALA A 12 -30.84 -1.49 -13.68
C ALA A 12 -29.96 -1.60 -14.94
N PHE A 13 -28.69 -1.96 -14.78
CA PHE A 13 -27.80 -2.25 -15.90
C PHE A 13 -28.31 -3.44 -16.75
N GLY A 14 -28.79 -4.52 -16.13
CA GLY A 14 -29.37 -5.66 -16.85
C GLY A 14 -30.62 -5.32 -17.66
N VAL A 15 -31.47 -4.42 -17.14
CA VAL A 15 -32.61 -3.87 -17.91
C VAL A 15 -32.11 -3.02 -19.06
N ALA A 16 -31.13 -2.14 -18.82
CA ALA A 16 -30.56 -1.27 -19.83
C ALA A 16 -29.92 -2.07 -20.98
N VAL A 17 -29.19 -3.15 -20.68
CA VAL A 17 -28.61 -4.06 -21.69
C VAL A 17 -29.71 -4.67 -22.57
N ARG A 18 -30.82 -5.12 -21.97
CA ARG A 18 -31.93 -5.69 -22.74
C ARG A 18 -32.66 -4.64 -23.57
N ALA A 19 -32.88 -3.44 -23.02
CA ALA A 19 -33.43 -2.31 -23.77
C ALA A 19 -32.52 -1.90 -24.94
N TYR A 20 -31.20 -1.94 -24.74
CA TYR A 20 -30.22 -1.67 -25.78
C TYR A 20 -30.24 -2.73 -26.90
N ALA A 21 -30.36 -4.01 -26.55
CA ALA A 21 -30.51 -5.08 -27.53
C ALA A 21 -31.78 -4.89 -28.40
N LEU A 22 -32.91 -4.54 -27.79
CA LEU A 22 -34.15 -4.24 -28.52
C LEU A 22 -34.02 -3.03 -29.45
N ALA A 23 -33.29 -2.00 -29.00
CA ALA A 23 -33.02 -0.82 -29.81
C ALA A 23 -32.22 -1.16 -31.07
N LEU A 24 -31.24 -2.07 -30.97
CA LEU A 24 -30.49 -2.58 -32.13
C LEU A 24 -31.38 -3.39 -33.09
N GLU A 25 -32.30 -4.18 -32.55
CA GLU A 25 -33.28 -4.96 -33.34
C GLU A 25 -34.41 -4.10 -33.93
N ARG A 26 -34.40 -2.77 -33.71
CA ARG A 26 -35.48 -1.83 -34.12
C ARG A 26 -36.85 -2.23 -33.57
N ARG A 27 -36.89 -2.96 -32.45
CA ARG A 27 -38.12 -3.34 -31.75
C ARG A 27 -38.42 -2.35 -30.62
N PRO A 28 -39.70 -2.19 -30.21
CA PRO A 28 -40.04 -1.34 -29.08
C PRO A 28 -39.30 -1.79 -27.81
N VAL A 29 -38.73 -0.85 -27.07
CA VAL A 29 -37.83 -1.09 -25.92
C VAL A 29 -38.47 -1.84 -24.75
N PHE A 30 -39.80 -1.90 -24.68
CA PHE A 30 -40.54 -2.63 -23.64
C PHE A 30 -41.21 -3.91 -24.17
N ASP A 31 -40.77 -4.41 -25.32
CA ASP A 31 -41.24 -5.69 -25.84
C ASP A 31 -40.80 -6.84 -24.92
N ASN A 32 -41.75 -7.71 -24.56
CA ASN A 32 -41.58 -8.83 -23.62
C ASN A 32 -40.97 -8.42 -22.25
N PRO A 33 -41.76 -7.82 -21.34
CA PRO A 33 -41.26 -7.33 -20.04
C PRO A 33 -40.69 -8.44 -19.14
N ILE A 34 -41.11 -9.68 -19.36
CA ILE A 34 -40.57 -10.85 -18.66
C ILE A 34 -39.07 -10.99 -18.87
N THR A 35 -38.58 -10.74 -20.09
CA THR A 35 -37.16 -10.83 -20.41
C THR A 35 -36.35 -9.76 -19.68
N HIS A 36 -36.91 -8.55 -19.50
CA HIS A 36 -36.28 -7.50 -18.69
C HIS A 36 -36.13 -7.91 -17.23
N VAL A 37 -37.13 -8.60 -16.67
CA VAL A 37 -37.06 -9.10 -15.29
C VAL A 37 -35.98 -10.19 -15.17
N PHE A 38 -35.88 -11.10 -16.14
CA PHE A 38 -34.83 -12.11 -16.14
C PHE A 38 -33.42 -11.51 -16.25
N THR A 39 -33.21 -10.53 -17.13
CA THR A 39 -31.90 -9.88 -17.24
C THR A 39 -31.59 -9.04 -16.02
N ALA A 40 -32.58 -8.35 -15.43
CA ALA A 40 -32.43 -7.64 -14.17
C ALA A 40 -32.04 -8.58 -13.03
N ALA A 41 -32.68 -9.74 -12.93
CA ALA A 41 -32.37 -10.75 -11.92
C ALA A 41 -30.97 -11.35 -12.12
N PHE A 42 -30.60 -11.64 -13.37
CA PHE A 42 -29.28 -12.17 -13.70
C PHE A 42 -28.17 -11.18 -13.30
N PHE A 43 -28.24 -9.93 -13.77
CA PHE A 43 -27.24 -8.93 -13.43
C PHE A 43 -27.31 -8.53 -11.95
N GLY A 44 -28.50 -8.44 -11.35
CA GLY A 44 -28.66 -8.23 -9.91
C GLY A 44 -27.97 -9.31 -9.08
N GLY A 45 -28.07 -10.57 -9.50
CA GLY A 45 -27.34 -11.69 -8.91
C GLY A 45 -25.81 -11.55 -9.04
N VAL A 46 -25.33 -11.11 -10.20
CA VAL A 46 -23.91 -10.76 -10.40
C VAL A 46 -23.48 -9.63 -9.47
N GLY A 47 -24.30 -8.59 -9.31
CA GLY A 47 -24.05 -7.50 -8.37
C GLY A 47 -23.94 -7.97 -6.93
N ALA A 48 -24.81 -8.89 -6.50
CA ALA A 48 -24.73 -9.49 -5.18
C ALA A 48 -23.44 -10.32 -5.00
N TYR A 49 -23.01 -11.05 -6.03
CA TYR A 49 -21.75 -11.80 -5.99
C TYR A 49 -20.54 -10.86 -5.85
N ILE A 50 -20.47 -9.80 -6.66
CA ILE A 50 -19.38 -8.82 -6.61
C ILE A 50 -19.32 -8.14 -5.24
N TYR A 51 -20.47 -7.77 -4.67
CA TYR A 51 -20.53 -7.20 -3.32
C TYR A 51 -19.87 -8.12 -2.29
N ASN A 52 -20.19 -9.41 -2.30
CA ASN A 52 -19.57 -10.37 -1.38
C ASN A 52 -18.06 -10.53 -1.60
N ALA A 53 -17.60 -10.49 -2.85
CA ALA A 53 -16.19 -10.53 -3.16
C ALA A 53 -15.44 -9.28 -2.64
N GLU A 54 -16.04 -8.09 -2.75
CA GLU A 54 -15.48 -6.84 -2.24
C GLU A 54 -15.38 -6.85 -0.72
N GLN A 55 -16.39 -7.35 0.00
CA GLN A 55 -16.36 -7.46 1.46
C GLN A 55 -15.16 -8.26 1.97
N ARG A 56 -14.85 -9.39 1.30
CA ARG A 56 -13.68 -10.21 1.63
C ARG A 56 -12.37 -9.43 1.41
N GLN A 57 -12.30 -8.62 0.36
CA GLN A 57 -11.10 -7.83 0.07
C GLN A 57 -10.91 -6.71 1.10
N VAL A 58 -11.98 -6.01 1.47
CA VAL A 58 -11.95 -4.95 2.48
C VAL A 58 -11.48 -5.51 3.82
N GLU A 59 -12.01 -6.66 4.24
CA GLU A 59 -11.59 -7.33 5.47
C GLU A 59 -10.08 -7.67 5.46
N LEU A 60 -9.56 -8.17 4.34
CA LEU A 60 -8.14 -8.49 4.21
C LEU A 60 -7.25 -7.23 4.23
N ILE A 61 -7.70 -6.14 3.61
CA ILE A 61 -6.99 -4.85 3.63
C ILE A 61 -6.94 -4.31 5.05
N GLU A 62 -8.05 -4.40 5.79
CA GLU A 62 -8.12 -3.92 7.17
C GLU A 62 -7.20 -4.73 8.09
N LYS A 63 -7.19 -6.06 7.98
CA LYS A 63 -6.25 -6.92 8.71
C LYS A 63 -4.80 -6.55 8.42
N ARG A 64 -4.44 -6.36 7.14
CA ARG A 64 -3.09 -5.94 6.75
C ARG A 64 -2.74 -4.56 7.30
N LYS A 65 -3.67 -3.62 7.29
CA LYS A 65 -3.49 -2.28 7.84
C LYS A 65 -3.16 -2.34 9.33
N GLN A 66 -3.86 -3.16 10.11
CA GLN A 66 -3.59 -3.32 11.54
C GLN A 66 -2.18 -3.86 11.81
N VAL A 67 -1.73 -4.87 11.05
CA VAL A 67 -0.37 -5.42 11.15
C VAL A 67 0.68 -4.35 10.83
N LEU A 68 0.47 -3.56 9.78
CA LEU A 68 1.39 -2.47 9.42
C LEU A 68 1.47 -1.41 10.52
N LEU A 69 0.35 -1.04 11.14
CA LEU A 69 0.33 -0.09 12.25
C LEU A 69 1.04 -0.64 13.50
N ALA A 70 0.84 -1.91 13.85
CA ALA A 70 1.55 -2.54 14.96
C ALA A 70 3.06 -2.61 14.72
N ASN A 71 3.48 -2.91 13.49
CA ASN A 71 4.90 -2.93 13.12
C ASN A 71 5.52 -1.53 13.16
N ARG A 72 4.78 -0.48 12.76
CA ARG A 72 5.25 0.92 12.89
C ARG A 72 5.43 1.32 14.35
N LYS A 73 4.49 0.98 15.23
CA LYS A 73 4.63 1.26 16.68
C LYS A 73 5.87 0.60 17.27
N ARG A 74 6.07 -0.70 17.00
CA ARG A 74 7.26 -1.43 17.45
C ARG A 74 8.55 -0.78 16.96
N ARG A 75 8.62 -0.34 15.70
CA ARG A 75 9.80 0.36 15.17
C ARG A 75 10.10 1.65 15.93
N LEU A 76 9.08 2.46 16.20
CA LEU A 76 9.26 3.69 16.98
C LEU A 76 9.77 3.37 18.40
N GLU A 77 9.21 2.37 19.08
CA GLU A 77 9.68 1.93 20.40
C GLU A 77 11.14 1.46 20.37
N TYR A 78 11.54 0.71 19.33
CA TYR A 78 12.94 0.30 19.15
C TYR A 78 13.87 1.49 18.86
N ASP A 79 13.44 2.44 18.04
CA ASP A 79 14.22 3.63 17.71
C ASP A 79 14.38 4.55 18.93
N GLU A 80 13.34 4.71 19.74
CA GLU A 80 13.36 5.42 21.03
C GLU A 80 14.26 4.73 22.07
N ALA A 81 14.15 3.40 22.20
CA ALA A 81 14.99 2.62 23.10
C ALA A 81 16.47 2.68 22.67
N LYS A 82 16.74 2.63 21.36
CA LYS A 82 18.09 2.80 20.82
C LYS A 82 18.61 4.21 21.09
N ALA A 83 17.80 5.25 20.84
CA ALA A 83 18.18 6.62 21.14
C ALA A 83 18.52 6.80 22.62
N MET A 84 17.71 6.24 23.54
CA MET A 84 18.00 6.26 24.99
C MET A 84 19.30 5.54 25.36
N SER A 85 19.64 4.44 24.67
CA SER A 85 20.91 3.73 24.87
C SER A 85 22.12 4.40 24.23
N GLU A 86 21.92 5.27 23.24
CA GLU A 86 22.98 6.00 22.54
C GLU A 86 23.21 7.39 23.17
N VAL A 87 22.33 7.85 24.08
CA VAL A 87 22.60 8.96 25.02
C VAL A 87 23.51 8.48 26.15
N ASP A 88 24.75 8.13 25.79
CA ASP A 88 25.87 8.13 26.73
C ASP A 88 26.37 9.59 26.89
N PRO A 89 26.63 10.06 28.13
CA PRO A 89 27.04 11.43 28.41
C PRO A 89 28.53 11.62 28.10
N GLU A 90 28.90 11.70 26.83
CA GLU A 90 30.26 12.14 26.43
C GLU A 90 30.16 13.41 25.58
N CYS A 91 29.52 14.44 26.13
CA CYS A 91 29.94 15.83 25.89
C CYS A 91 31.14 16.15 26.80
N ASP A 92 32.20 15.34 26.76
CA ASP A 92 33.52 15.84 27.12
C ASP A 92 34.07 16.53 25.87
N GLY A 93 34.03 17.87 25.91
CA GLY A 93 34.62 18.75 24.92
C GLY A 93 36.15 18.70 24.86
N THR A 94 36.76 17.52 24.92
CA THR A 94 38.19 17.34 24.66
C THR A 94 38.41 16.50 23.41
N ILE A 95 38.43 17.19 22.27
CA ILE A 95 39.13 16.67 21.10
C ILE A 95 40.59 16.46 21.53
N PRO A 96 41.13 15.23 21.55
CA PRO A 96 42.53 15.03 21.90
C PRO A 96 43.39 15.72 20.83
N ARG A 97 44.10 16.79 21.20
CA ARG A 97 44.99 17.59 20.32
C ARG A 97 45.96 16.74 19.49
N ARG A 98 46.24 15.49 19.90
CA ARG A 98 47.07 14.54 19.14
C ARG A 98 46.45 14.08 17.81
N ARG A 99 45.12 14.05 17.66
CA ARG A 99 44.47 13.73 16.37
C ARG A 99 44.53 14.88 15.36
N ILE A 100 44.56 16.13 15.82
CA ILE A 100 44.65 17.30 14.95
C ILE A 100 46.02 17.36 14.25
N HIS A 101 47.11 17.07 14.97
CA HIS A 101 48.43 17.00 14.36
C HIS A 101 48.55 15.90 13.31
N ALA A 102 47.94 14.72 13.53
CA ALA A 102 47.95 13.64 12.55
C ALA A 102 47.23 14.03 11.25
N ILE A 103 46.08 14.70 11.34
CA ILE A 103 45.31 15.16 10.18
C ILE A 103 46.05 16.29 9.45
N VAL A 104 46.63 17.25 10.17
CA VAL A 104 47.42 18.35 9.57
C VAL A 104 48.68 17.82 8.89
N VAL A 105 49.38 16.84 9.46
CA VAL A 105 50.55 16.21 8.84
C VAL A 105 50.17 15.45 7.56
N ILE A 106 49.03 14.75 7.55
CA ILE A 106 48.55 14.02 6.36
C ILE A 106 48.14 14.98 5.24
N VAL A 107 47.49 16.10 5.57
CA VAL A 107 47.08 17.13 4.59
C VAL A 107 48.29 17.94 4.07
N MET A 108 49.27 18.25 4.92
CA MET A 108 50.49 18.97 4.51
C MET A 108 51.49 18.08 3.73
N ALA A 109 51.41 16.75 3.87
CA ALA A 109 52.28 15.81 3.16
C ALA A 109 51.84 15.52 1.71
N GLY A 110 50.75 16.12 1.21
CA GLY A 110 50.35 15.99 -0.20
C GLY A 110 49.92 14.58 -0.63
N ILE A 111 49.56 13.70 0.31
CA ILE A 111 49.07 12.35 0.01
C ILE A 111 47.54 12.41 -0.10
N THR A 112 47.04 12.56 -1.32
CA THR A 112 45.64 12.28 -1.70
C THR A 112 45.63 11.13 -2.71
N PRO A 113 44.58 10.27 -2.73
CA PRO A 113 43.21 10.64 -2.43
C PRO A 113 42.54 9.86 -1.29
N PHE A 114 41.77 10.63 -0.54
CA PHE A 114 40.45 10.30 -0.03
C PHE A 114 39.70 9.28 -0.92
N THR A 115 39.84 7.98 -0.63
CA THR A 115 38.84 6.97 -0.99
C THR A 115 37.87 6.89 0.18
N PHE A 116 36.78 7.64 0.06
CA PHE A 116 35.54 7.34 0.77
C PHE A 116 35.08 5.97 0.28
N GLU A 117 35.48 4.91 0.99
CA GLU A 117 34.88 3.60 0.82
C GLU A 117 33.42 3.71 1.26
N PRO A 118 32.43 3.44 0.39
CA PRO A 118 31.05 3.43 0.81
C PRO A 118 30.85 2.23 1.73
N ASP A 119 30.73 2.46 3.04
CA ASP A 119 30.35 1.41 3.97
C ASP A 119 28.96 0.88 3.54
N PRO A 120 28.79 -0.43 3.32
CA PRO A 120 27.68 -1.02 2.59
C PRO A 120 26.41 -1.04 3.44
N GLY A 121 25.73 0.10 3.50
CA GLY A 121 24.32 0.16 3.83
C GLY A 121 23.48 -0.34 2.66
N ILE A 122 23.39 -1.67 2.46
CA ILE A 122 22.31 -2.40 1.78
C ILE A 122 22.42 -3.89 2.19
N TYR A 123 21.64 -4.32 3.18
CA TYR A 123 21.16 -5.71 3.25
C TYR A 123 19.66 -5.68 2.97
N ILE A 124 19.30 -5.77 1.69
CA ILE A 124 17.97 -6.18 1.25
C ILE A 124 17.93 -7.70 1.47
N SER A 125 17.35 -8.17 2.58
CA SER A 125 16.92 -9.57 2.64
C SER A 125 15.62 -9.72 1.84
N ARG A 126 15.80 -9.82 0.53
CA ARG A 126 14.78 -10.28 -0.41
C ARG A 126 14.65 -11.79 -0.25
N THR A 127 13.44 -12.25 0.07
CA THR A 127 12.77 -13.47 -0.42
C THR A 127 13.58 -14.76 -0.60
N SER A 128 13.27 -15.77 0.22
CA SER A 128 13.13 -17.18 -0.21
C SER A 128 12.56 -18.00 0.96
N ARG A 129 11.24 -18.10 1.06
CA ARG A 129 10.49 -19.36 0.83
C ARG A 129 8.99 -19.11 1.02
#